data_AF-A0A034V5C1-F1
#
_entry.id   AF-A0A034V5C1-F1
#
_cell.length_a   1.000
_cell.length_b   1.000
_cell.length_c   1.000
_cell.angle_alpha   90.00
_cell.angle_beta   90.00
_cell.angle_gamma   90.00
#
_symmetry.space_group_name_H-M   'P 1'
#
loop_
_entity.id
_entity.type
_entity.pdbx_description
1 polymer ?
#
loop_
_entity_poly.entity_id
_entity_poly.type
_entity_poly.pdbx_seq_one_letter_code
_entity_poly.pdbx_strand_id
1 'polypeptide(L)'
;MDFEDAKENIQPLAAGRNASILHASLRVESPQELLARRRELEQAIREYSGNDPLEPWYAYISWIEQSFPSGGKESGLEEVLTKCLSQFENEERYFQDRRMIKLYMKFIDSHQHPMECYQQLFNAGIGTMIADFYICWAYHYDLCGNTRKADEIFRRGIACRAQPFEELQEAHQHFGFSVAQRLMYQDDDEVKESTKRQFEERRLALTSLRGHRRKATVGSVRTGSAVKSYAPGTVQTGASSSKQENTRVQVFQDENINPNSQLTATVAEQESASEVPKSVVRSIIDAARNQENLKEPGPWNKAHDKKILKSQDHGIKHMIR
;
A
#
# COMPACT_ATOMS: atom_id res chain seq x y z
N MET A 1 21.63 -14.27 18.23
CA MET A 1 22.35 -13.27 17.39
C MET A 1 22.37 -11.96 18.14
N ASP A 2 23.47 -11.20 18.06
CA ASP A 2 23.51 -9.85 18.61
C ASP A 2 22.93 -8.83 17.62
N PHE A 3 22.55 -7.65 18.11
CA PHE A 3 21.89 -6.60 17.31
C PHE A 3 22.73 -6.17 16.10
N GLU A 4 24.04 -6.03 16.27
CA GLU A 4 24.96 -5.62 15.19
C GLU A 4 24.99 -6.63 14.03
N ASP A 5 24.80 -7.92 14.32
CA ASP A 5 24.79 -8.97 13.30
C ASP A 5 23.46 -9.01 12.53
N ALA A 6 22.37 -8.58 13.17
CA ALA A 6 21.03 -8.65 12.62
C ALA A 6 20.51 -7.33 12.05
N LYS A 7 21.21 -6.20 12.23
CA LYS A 7 20.73 -4.86 11.84
C LYS A 7 20.29 -4.74 10.38
N GLU A 8 20.97 -5.44 9.47
CA GLU A 8 20.60 -5.46 8.04
C GLU A 8 19.27 -6.18 7.76
N ASN A 9 18.85 -7.07 8.65
CA ASN A 9 17.58 -7.80 8.58
C ASN A 9 16.45 -7.12 9.39
N ILE A 10 16.74 -6.00 10.07
CA ILE A 10 15.76 -5.27 10.88
C ILE A 10 15.13 -4.19 10.01
N GLN A 11 13.93 -4.45 9.48
CA GLN A 11 13.13 -3.44 8.80
C GLN A 11 12.87 -2.23 9.73
N PRO A 12 13.18 -1.00 9.31
CA PRO A 12 12.87 0.17 10.12
C PRO A 12 11.36 0.41 10.15
N LEU A 13 10.80 0.51 11.36
CA LEU A 13 9.43 0.94 11.61
C LEU A 13 9.50 2.38 12.12
N ALA A 14 8.70 3.28 11.57
CA ALA A 14 8.76 4.69 11.95
C ALA A 14 8.20 4.96 13.36
N ALA A 15 7.33 4.07 13.87
CA ALA A 15 6.92 4.06 15.29
C ALA A 15 8.02 3.49 16.23
N GLY A 16 9.15 3.05 15.67
CA GLY A 16 10.19 2.34 16.39
C GLY A 16 9.86 0.87 16.64
N ARG A 17 10.82 0.14 17.22
CA ARG A 17 10.64 -1.25 17.65
C ARG A 17 10.79 -1.35 19.15
N ASN A 18 9.99 -2.22 19.75
CA ASN A 18 10.15 -2.56 21.14
C ASN A 18 11.47 -3.33 21.31
N ALA A 19 12.41 -2.74 22.06
CA ALA A 19 13.75 -3.30 22.23
C ALA A 19 13.74 -4.68 22.90
N SER A 20 12.83 -4.93 23.86
CA SER A 20 12.76 -6.23 24.54
C SER A 20 12.18 -7.31 23.64
N ILE A 21 11.15 -7.00 22.85
CA ILE A 21 10.57 -7.94 21.88
C ILE A 21 11.54 -8.20 20.73
N LEU A 22 12.20 -7.17 20.20
CA LEU A 22 13.22 -7.31 19.18
C LEU A 22 14.37 -8.20 19.68
N HIS A 23 14.86 -7.92 20.88
CA HIS A 23 15.93 -8.69 21.49
C HIS A 23 15.51 -10.14 21.75
N ALA A 24 14.27 -10.37 22.21
CA ALA A 24 13.70 -11.71 22.31
C ALA A 24 13.69 -12.38 20.92
N SER A 25 13.13 -11.76 19.89
CA SER A 25 13.09 -12.25 18.51
C SER A 25 14.47 -12.57 17.91
N LEU A 26 15.51 -11.78 18.22
CA LEU A 26 16.88 -11.99 17.77
C LEU A 26 17.62 -13.08 18.56
N ARG A 27 17.17 -13.34 19.79
CA ARG A 27 17.67 -14.38 20.68
C ARG A 27 16.84 -15.66 20.65
N VAL A 28 15.68 -15.69 20.01
CA VAL A 28 14.81 -16.87 19.99
C VAL A 28 15.60 -18.04 19.42
N GLU A 29 15.99 -18.94 20.32
CA GLU A 29 16.67 -20.20 20.02
C GLU A 29 15.69 -21.27 19.51
N SER A 30 14.38 -21.00 19.47
CA SER A 30 13.40 -21.93 18.87
C SER A 30 12.22 -21.22 18.16
N PRO A 31 12.07 -21.38 16.82
CA PRO A 31 10.86 -20.97 16.08
C PRO A 31 9.54 -21.46 16.71
N GLN A 32 9.60 -22.51 17.53
CA GLN A 32 8.49 -23.11 18.26
C GLN A 32 7.83 -22.16 19.27
N GLU A 33 8.59 -21.30 19.97
CA GLU A 33 8.03 -20.35 20.95
C GLU A 33 7.22 -19.24 20.27
N LEU A 34 7.73 -18.69 19.16
CA LEU A 34 7.01 -17.70 18.36
C LEU A 34 5.71 -18.29 17.79
N LEU A 35 5.75 -19.55 17.34
CA LEU A 35 4.56 -20.26 16.86
C LEU A 35 3.57 -20.58 17.99
N ALA A 36 4.04 -20.87 19.20
CA ALA A 36 3.17 -21.04 20.36
C ALA A 36 2.46 -19.72 20.71
N ARG A 37 3.21 -18.61 20.77
CA ARG A 37 2.64 -17.28 21.05
C ARG A 37 1.66 -16.84 19.96
N ARG A 38 1.96 -17.11 18.70
CA ARG A 38 1.02 -16.88 17.58
C ARG A 38 -0.30 -17.62 17.82
N ARG A 39 -0.26 -18.91 18.16
CA ARG A 39 -1.46 -19.72 18.41
C ARG A 39 -2.29 -19.19 19.58
N GLU A 40 -1.66 -18.73 20.66
CA GLU A 40 -2.37 -18.10 21.78
C GLU A 40 -3.13 -16.85 21.35
N LEU A 41 -2.51 -15.97 20.55
CA LEU A 41 -3.17 -14.75 20.06
C LEU A 41 -4.31 -15.08 19.09
N GLU A 42 -4.14 -16.08 18.23
CA GLU A 42 -5.21 -16.55 17.34
C GLU A 42 -6.38 -17.18 18.11
N GLN A 43 -6.11 -17.91 19.20
CA GLN A 43 -7.15 -18.42 20.10
C GLN A 43 -7.87 -17.29 20.83
N ALA A 44 -7.12 -16.30 21.34
CA ALA A 44 -7.68 -15.14 22.00
C ALA A 44 -8.64 -14.36 21.09
N ILE A 45 -8.34 -14.25 19.79
CA ILE A 45 -9.26 -13.66 18.80
C ILE A 45 -10.55 -14.50 18.65
N ARG A 46 -10.44 -15.83 18.58
CA ARG A 46 -11.59 -16.73 18.36
C ARG A 46 -12.51 -16.83 19.56
N GLU A 47 -11.94 -16.81 20.77
CA GLU A 47 -12.66 -16.95 22.04
C GLU A 47 -13.12 -15.60 22.60
N TYR A 48 -12.74 -14.49 21.96
CA TYR A 48 -13.12 -13.16 22.39
C TYR A 48 -14.64 -12.96 22.33
N SER A 49 -15.22 -12.59 23.47
CA SER A 49 -16.65 -12.31 23.65
C SER A 49 -16.92 -10.92 24.22
N GLY A 50 -15.92 -10.03 24.16
CA GLY A 50 -16.05 -8.65 24.62
C GLY A 50 -16.73 -7.72 23.62
N ASN A 51 -16.88 -6.45 24.00
CA ASN A 51 -17.59 -5.44 23.22
C ASN A 51 -16.78 -4.85 22.04
N ASP A 52 -15.46 -5.04 22.04
CA ASP A 52 -14.55 -4.50 21.02
C ASP A 52 -13.72 -5.63 20.37
N PRO A 53 -14.32 -6.37 19.41
CA PRO A 53 -13.62 -7.44 18.70
C PRO A 53 -12.40 -6.97 17.90
N LEU A 54 -12.22 -5.67 17.63
CA LEU A 54 -11.05 -5.16 16.92
C LEU A 54 -9.78 -5.19 17.78
N GLU A 55 -9.90 -5.04 19.10
CA GLU A 55 -8.75 -4.91 20.01
C GLU A 55 -7.80 -6.14 19.96
N PRO A 56 -8.28 -7.40 20.07
CA PRO A 56 -7.42 -8.58 19.91
C PRO A 56 -6.73 -8.67 18.55
N TRP A 57 -7.41 -8.25 17.47
CA TRP A 57 -6.81 -8.21 16.13
C TRP A 57 -5.71 -7.16 16.04
N TYR A 58 -5.94 -5.96 16.57
CA TYR A 58 -4.95 -4.89 16.56
C TYR A 58 -3.70 -5.28 17.38
N ALA A 59 -3.89 -5.89 18.54
CA ALA A 59 -2.80 -6.42 19.37
C ALA A 59 -2.03 -7.54 18.65
N TYR A 60 -2.73 -8.46 17.97
CA TYR A 60 -2.09 -9.52 17.20
C TYR A 60 -1.24 -8.97 16.04
N ILE A 61 -1.79 -8.04 15.27
CA ILE A 61 -1.08 -7.38 14.17
C ILE A 61 0.16 -6.64 14.68
N SER A 62 0.02 -5.86 15.76
CA SER A 62 1.14 -5.16 16.40
C SER A 62 2.22 -6.14 16.89
N TRP A 63 1.83 -7.29 17.44
CA TRP A 63 2.77 -8.33 17.86
C TRP A 63 3.55 -8.89 16.66
N ILE A 64 2.89 -9.19 15.54
CA ILE A 64 3.57 -9.68 14.32
C ILE A 64 4.62 -8.65 13.86
N GLU A 65 4.30 -7.37 13.84
CA GLU A 65 5.24 -6.32 13.40
C GLU A 65 6.49 -6.21 14.27
N GLN A 66 6.33 -6.43 15.58
CA GLN A 66 7.44 -6.35 16.53
C GLN A 66 8.23 -7.66 16.58
N SER A 67 7.58 -8.81 16.38
CA SER A 67 8.20 -10.13 16.51
C SER A 67 8.91 -10.62 15.25
N PHE A 68 8.62 -10.05 14.07
CA PHE A 68 9.23 -10.44 12.79
C PHE A 68 10.06 -9.28 12.19
N PRO A 69 11.36 -9.17 12.54
CA PRO A 69 12.16 -8.01 12.18
C PRO A 69 12.32 -7.81 10.67
N SER A 70 12.32 -8.88 9.89
CA SER A 70 12.54 -8.81 8.44
C SER A 70 11.32 -8.38 7.63
N GLY A 71 10.11 -8.39 8.23
CA GLY A 71 8.86 -7.97 7.58
C GLY A 71 8.51 -8.68 6.27
N GLY A 72 9.19 -9.79 5.96
CA GLY A 72 8.95 -10.57 4.75
C GLY A 72 7.64 -11.36 4.82
N LYS A 73 7.35 -12.09 3.74
CA LYS A 73 6.17 -12.98 3.64
C LYS A 73 6.08 -13.99 4.79
N GLU A 74 7.21 -14.35 5.38
CA GLU A 74 7.31 -15.26 6.53
C GLU A 74 6.56 -14.76 7.76
N SER A 75 6.34 -13.44 7.88
CA SER A 75 5.53 -12.87 8.96
C SER A 75 4.03 -13.16 8.81
N GLY A 76 3.53 -13.48 7.62
CA GLY A 76 2.10 -13.63 7.34
C GLY A 76 1.26 -12.36 7.63
N LEU A 77 1.89 -11.20 7.80
CA LEU A 77 1.23 -9.96 8.20
C LEU A 77 0.16 -9.52 7.19
N GLU A 78 0.46 -9.61 5.90
CA GLU A 78 -0.47 -9.27 4.82
C GLU A 78 -1.74 -10.15 4.86
N GLU A 79 -1.59 -11.45 5.12
CA GLU A 79 -2.73 -12.37 5.24
C GLU A 79 -3.60 -12.05 6.45
N VAL A 80 -2.98 -11.73 7.59
CA VAL A 80 -3.67 -11.36 8.82
C VAL A 80 -4.39 -10.02 8.66
N LEU A 81 -3.75 -9.03 8.03
CA LEU A 81 -4.37 -7.75 7.67
C LEU A 81 -5.58 -7.95 6.77
N THR A 82 -5.41 -8.74 5.71
CA THR A 82 -6.49 -9.06 4.76
C THR A 82 -7.70 -9.68 5.47
N LYS A 83 -7.46 -10.66 6.35
CA LYS A 83 -8.52 -11.31 7.15
C LYS A 83 -9.21 -10.33 8.10
N CYS A 84 -8.43 -9.53 8.81
CA CYS A 84 -8.94 -8.52 9.73
C CYS A 84 -9.84 -7.51 9.00
N LEU A 85 -9.33 -6.89 7.93
CA LEU A 85 -10.08 -5.88 7.17
C LEU A 85 -11.36 -6.49 6.56
N SER A 86 -11.29 -7.72 6.04
CA SER A 86 -12.47 -8.41 5.49
C SER A 86 -13.52 -8.72 6.55
N GLN A 87 -13.10 -9.02 7.79
CA GLN A 87 -14.02 -9.30 8.89
C GLN A 87 -14.81 -8.05 9.30
N PHE A 88 -14.16 -6.89 9.34
CA PHE A 88 -14.75 -5.64 9.84
C PHE A 88 -15.27 -4.71 8.73
N GLU A 89 -15.31 -5.16 7.47
CA GLU A 89 -15.63 -4.30 6.31
C GLU A 89 -17.03 -3.67 6.38
N ASN A 90 -17.99 -4.35 7.00
CA ASN A 90 -19.40 -3.92 7.10
C ASN A 90 -19.72 -3.36 8.50
N GLU A 91 -18.73 -3.28 9.39
CA GLU A 91 -18.92 -2.80 10.76
C GLU A 91 -18.71 -1.28 10.81
N GLU A 92 -19.78 -0.52 10.56
CA GLU A 92 -19.76 0.96 10.52
C GLU A 92 -19.16 1.61 11.77
N ARG A 93 -19.26 0.95 12.93
CA ARG A 93 -18.65 1.42 14.19
C ARG A 93 -17.14 1.65 14.09
N TYR A 94 -16.45 0.99 13.15
CA TYR A 94 -15.02 1.13 12.94
C TYR A 94 -14.65 2.02 11.76
N PHE A 95 -15.63 2.59 11.03
CA PHE A 95 -15.36 3.44 9.87
C PHE A 95 -14.61 4.71 10.23
N GLN A 96 -14.79 5.22 11.44
CA GLN A 96 -14.06 6.36 11.99
C GLN A 96 -13.20 5.98 13.19
N ASP A 97 -12.84 4.69 13.34
CA ASP A 97 -11.91 4.26 14.41
C ASP A 97 -10.47 4.44 13.92
N ARG A 98 -9.68 5.25 14.64
CA ARG A 98 -8.29 5.55 14.31
C ARG A 98 -7.42 4.29 14.16
N ARG A 99 -7.67 3.23 14.96
CA ARG A 99 -6.96 1.94 14.87
C ARG A 99 -7.27 1.25 13.55
N MET A 100 -8.54 1.19 13.18
CA MET A 100 -8.98 0.61 11.90
C MET A 100 -8.34 1.35 10.72
N ILE A 101 -8.36 2.69 10.75
CA ILE A 101 -7.74 3.49 9.69
C ILE A 101 -6.24 3.23 9.59
N LYS A 102 -5.52 3.12 10.70
CA LYS A 102 -4.09 2.74 10.67
C LYS A 102 -3.85 1.36 10.06
N LEU A 103 -4.75 0.39 10.26
CA LEU A 103 -4.68 -0.91 9.59
C LEU A 103 -4.91 -0.79 8.08
N TYR A 104 -5.88 0.01 7.64
CA TYR A 104 -6.08 0.32 6.22
C TYR A 104 -4.84 0.98 5.61
N MET A 105 -4.28 2.01 6.26
CA MET A 105 -3.10 2.71 5.74
C MET A 105 -1.92 1.75 5.60
N LYS A 106 -1.73 0.85 6.58
CA LYS A 106 -0.71 -0.20 6.52
C LYS A 106 -0.92 -1.17 5.35
N PHE A 107 -2.16 -1.57 5.09
CA PHE A 107 -2.50 -2.44 3.96
C PHE A 107 -2.27 -1.74 2.61
N ILE A 108 -2.64 -0.46 2.50
CA ILE A 108 -2.48 0.36 1.31
C ILE A 108 -1.01 0.59 0.96
N ASP A 109 -0.13 0.75 1.96
CA ASP A 109 1.30 0.95 1.73
C ASP A 109 2.01 -0.26 1.10
N SER A 110 1.50 -1.47 1.35
CA SER A 110 1.95 -2.68 0.65
C SER A 110 1.32 -2.87 -0.73
N HIS A 111 0.33 -2.05 -1.09
CA HIS A 111 -0.49 -2.23 -2.27
C HIS A 111 0.18 -1.70 -3.55
N GLN A 112 -0.18 -2.28 -4.69
CA GLN A 112 0.40 -1.87 -5.99
C GLN A 112 -0.16 -0.54 -6.49
N HIS A 113 -1.44 -0.26 -6.22
CA HIS A 113 -2.19 0.91 -6.67
C HIS A 113 -2.80 1.69 -5.49
N PRO A 114 -1.98 2.28 -4.60
CA PRO A 114 -2.47 2.89 -3.36
C PRO A 114 -3.48 4.01 -3.59
N MET A 115 -3.35 4.76 -4.69
CA MET A 115 -4.22 5.90 -5.02
C MET A 115 -5.69 5.50 -5.21
N GLU A 116 -5.93 4.36 -5.86
CA GLU A 116 -7.28 3.85 -6.07
C GLU A 116 -7.91 3.39 -4.75
N CYS A 117 -7.10 2.79 -3.86
CA CYS A 117 -7.55 2.38 -2.54
C CYS A 117 -8.03 3.57 -1.70
N TYR A 118 -7.27 4.67 -1.69
CA TYR A 118 -7.68 5.90 -0.99
C TYR A 118 -9.01 6.45 -1.51
N GLN A 119 -9.19 6.49 -2.83
CA GLN A 119 -10.43 6.95 -3.43
C GLN A 119 -11.62 6.05 -3.08
N GLN A 120 -11.42 4.72 -3.11
CA GLN A 120 -12.45 3.76 -2.74
C GLN A 120 -12.87 3.91 -1.27
N LEU A 121 -11.91 4.04 -0.35
CA LEU A 121 -12.20 4.29 1.08
C LEU A 121 -12.93 5.61 1.29
N PHE A 122 -12.50 6.68 0.61
CA PHE A 122 -13.16 7.99 0.70
C PHE A 122 -14.61 7.93 0.20
N ASN A 123 -14.85 7.30 -0.95
CA ASN A 123 -16.20 7.13 -1.51
C ASN A 123 -17.10 6.26 -0.63
N ALA A 124 -16.51 5.31 0.09
CA ALA A 124 -17.20 4.48 1.08
C ALA A 124 -17.46 5.22 2.41
N GLY A 125 -16.94 6.44 2.58
CA GLY A 125 -17.06 7.19 3.83
C GLY A 125 -16.16 6.67 4.96
N ILE A 126 -15.18 5.82 4.67
CA ILE A 126 -14.28 5.22 5.67
C ILE A 126 -13.09 6.17 5.92
N GLY A 127 -12.86 6.53 7.17
CA GLY A 127 -11.72 7.36 7.61
C GLY A 127 -11.85 8.85 7.29
N THR A 128 -13.01 9.29 6.79
CA THR A 128 -13.26 10.68 6.40
C THR A 128 -13.21 11.68 7.56
N MET A 129 -13.26 11.23 8.82
CA MET A 129 -13.09 12.05 10.01
C MET A 129 -11.72 11.87 10.68
N ILE A 130 -10.80 11.10 10.10
CA ILE A 130 -9.52 10.75 10.70
C ILE A 130 -8.36 11.40 9.96
N ALA A 131 -7.53 12.14 10.69
CA ALA A 131 -6.41 12.90 10.13
C ALA A 131 -5.39 12.00 9.43
N ASP A 132 -5.05 10.83 10.03
CA ASP A 132 -4.07 9.89 9.46
C ASP A 132 -4.42 9.53 8.01
N PHE A 133 -5.72 9.39 7.68
CA PHE A 133 -6.19 9.08 6.34
C PHE A 133 -5.79 10.15 5.32
N TYR A 134 -6.10 11.42 5.60
CA TYR A 134 -5.79 12.53 4.70
C TYR A 134 -4.29 12.77 4.59
N ILE A 135 -3.55 12.65 5.69
CA ILE A 135 -2.10 12.84 5.69
C ILE A 135 -1.42 11.78 4.82
N CYS A 136 -1.74 10.50 5.03
CA CYS A 136 -1.21 9.40 4.22
C CYS A 136 -1.57 9.58 2.73
N TRP A 137 -2.83 9.91 2.43
CA TRP A 137 -3.29 10.10 1.07
C TRP A 137 -2.58 11.27 0.35
N ALA A 138 -2.47 12.42 1.02
CA ALA A 138 -1.76 13.58 0.48
C ALA A 138 -0.27 13.28 0.27
N TYR A 139 0.35 12.56 1.21
CA TYR A 139 1.75 12.19 1.09
C TYR A 139 2.02 11.22 -0.06
N HIS A 140 1.11 10.30 -0.36
CA HIS A 140 1.21 9.47 -1.56
C HIS A 140 1.13 10.30 -2.85
N TYR A 141 0.27 11.32 -2.91
CA TYR A 141 0.22 12.23 -4.07
C TYR A 141 1.54 13.00 -4.27
N ASP A 142 2.17 13.52 -3.22
CA ASP A 142 3.46 14.23 -3.34
C ASP A 142 4.57 13.29 -3.82
N LEU A 143 4.61 12.04 -3.34
CA LEU A 143 5.59 11.05 -3.80
C LEU A 143 5.42 10.69 -5.28
N CYS A 144 4.19 10.72 -5.79
CA CYS A 144 3.91 10.63 -7.22
C CYS A 144 4.22 11.92 -8.00
N GLY A 145 4.71 12.97 -7.33
CA GLY A 145 5.04 14.27 -7.92
C GLY A 145 3.82 15.19 -8.12
N ASN A 146 2.66 14.84 -7.58
CA ASN A 146 1.43 15.64 -7.74
C ASN A 146 1.15 16.49 -6.48
N THR A 147 1.97 17.52 -6.30
CA THR A 147 1.87 18.47 -5.17
C THR A 147 0.52 19.18 -5.11
N ARG A 148 -0.07 19.52 -6.27
CA ARG A 148 -1.38 20.18 -6.33
C ARG A 148 -2.49 19.31 -5.74
N LYS A 149 -2.53 18.02 -6.09
CA LYS A 149 -3.53 17.10 -5.50
C LYS A 149 -3.24 16.85 -4.03
N ALA A 150 -1.97 16.74 -3.63
CA ALA A 150 -1.61 16.61 -2.21
C ALA A 150 -2.18 17.77 -1.37
N ASP A 151 -1.99 19.02 -1.82
CA ASP A 151 -2.55 20.20 -1.16
C ASP A 151 -4.09 20.20 -1.12
N GLU A 152 -4.75 19.75 -2.19
CA GLU A 152 -6.21 19.62 -2.21
C GLU A 152 -6.70 18.63 -1.16
N ILE A 153 -6.03 17.48 -1.01
CA ILE A 153 -6.38 16.47 0.00
C ILE A 153 -6.18 17.01 1.42
N PHE A 154 -5.09 17.74 1.68
CA PHE A 154 -4.89 18.40 2.98
C PHE A 154 -6.01 19.39 3.30
N ARG A 155 -6.31 20.30 2.37
CA ARG A 155 -7.40 21.28 2.53
C ARG A 155 -8.74 20.60 2.74
N ARG A 156 -8.99 19.47 2.06
CA ARG A 156 -10.21 18.68 2.25
C ARG A 156 -10.30 18.11 3.67
N GLY A 157 -9.23 17.49 4.17
CA GLY A 157 -9.21 16.98 5.56
C GLY A 157 -9.42 18.08 6.60
N ILE A 158 -8.83 19.26 6.37
CA ILE A 158 -8.97 20.45 7.23
C ILE A 158 -10.43 20.94 7.21
N ALA A 159 -11.05 21.01 6.03
CA ALA A 159 -12.46 21.39 5.89
C ALA A 159 -13.40 20.40 6.61
N CYS A 160 -13.08 19.11 6.58
CA CYS A 160 -13.79 18.06 7.32
C CYS A 160 -13.49 18.05 8.83
N ARG A 161 -12.54 18.87 9.33
CA ARG A 161 -12.07 18.89 10.72
C ARG A 161 -11.66 17.51 11.23
N ALA A 162 -10.97 16.75 10.38
CA ALA A 162 -10.53 15.40 10.70
C ALA A 162 -9.60 15.39 11.93
N GLN A 163 -9.72 14.37 12.78
CA GLN A 163 -9.05 14.28 14.08
C GLN A 163 -7.87 13.31 14.05
N PRO A 164 -6.76 13.61 14.75
CA PRO A 164 -6.48 14.85 15.47
C PRO A 164 -6.19 16.02 14.53
N PHE A 165 -6.85 17.15 14.77
CA PHE A 165 -6.83 18.28 13.84
C PHE A 165 -5.47 18.98 13.80
N GLU A 166 -4.82 19.08 14.96
CA GLU A 166 -3.52 19.68 15.14
C GLU A 166 -2.44 18.93 14.33
N GLU A 167 -2.45 17.59 14.41
CA GLU A 167 -1.55 16.73 13.62
C GLU A 167 -1.73 16.95 12.11
N LEU A 168 -2.98 17.13 11.65
CA LEU A 168 -3.28 17.40 10.25
C LEU A 168 -2.75 18.77 9.80
N GLN A 169 -2.94 19.81 10.62
CA GLN A 169 -2.45 21.15 10.31
C GLN A 169 -0.93 21.20 10.28
N GLU A 170 -0.27 20.57 11.25
CA GLU A 170 1.18 20.47 11.29
C GLU A 170 1.73 19.74 10.05
N ALA A 171 1.10 18.63 9.66
CA ALA A 171 1.47 17.89 8.45
C ALA A 171 1.32 18.76 7.18
N HIS A 172 0.25 19.55 7.07
CA HIS A 172 0.03 20.45 5.93
C HIS A 172 1.06 21.57 5.88
N GLN A 173 1.39 22.20 7.02
CA GLN A 173 2.43 23.23 7.11
C GLN A 173 3.80 22.68 6.71
N HIS A 174 4.14 21.50 7.20
CA HIS A 174 5.40 20.86 6.84
C HIS A 174 5.47 20.49 5.36
N PHE A 175 4.39 19.96 4.80
CA PHE A 175 4.28 19.71 3.36
C PHE A 175 4.56 21.00 2.58
N GLY A 176 3.94 22.13 2.97
CA GLY A 176 4.18 23.44 2.36
C GLY A 176 5.66 23.86 2.41
N PHE A 177 6.31 23.69 3.56
CA PHE A 177 7.74 23.97 3.71
C PHE A 177 8.60 23.07 2.81
N SER A 178 8.36 21.76 2.80
CA SER A 178 9.11 20.81 1.97
C SER A 178 8.96 21.11 0.47
N VAL A 179 7.75 21.47 0.02
CA VAL A 179 7.51 21.85 -1.38
C VAL A 179 8.21 23.16 -1.73
N ALA A 180 8.14 24.17 -0.86
CA ALA A 180 8.85 25.43 -1.06
C ALA A 180 10.36 25.25 -1.12
N GLN A 181 10.93 24.42 -0.24
CA GLN A 181 12.35 24.09 -0.26
C GLN A 181 12.74 23.38 -1.56
N ARG A 182 11.96 22.39 -2.01
CA ARG A 182 12.20 21.69 -3.29
C ARG A 182 12.14 22.64 -4.49
N LEU A 183 11.31 23.69 -4.43
CA LEU A 183 11.20 24.73 -5.46
C LEU A 183 12.37 25.72 -5.43
N MET A 184 12.86 26.11 -4.24
CA MET A 184 13.98 27.03 -4.10
C MET A 184 15.33 26.39 -4.48
N TYR A 185 15.48 25.10 -4.19
CA TYR A 185 16.72 24.34 -4.44
C TYR A 185 16.56 23.34 -5.60
N GLN A 186 15.97 23.80 -6.70
CA GLN A 186 15.74 22.97 -7.90
C GLN A 186 17.02 22.49 -8.59
N ASP A 187 18.16 23.12 -8.35
CA ASP A 187 19.45 22.72 -8.95
C ASP A 187 20.31 21.89 -8.00
N ASP A 188 19.88 21.72 -6.74
CA ASP A 188 20.60 20.97 -5.71
C ASP A 188 19.93 19.62 -5.45
N ASP A 189 20.52 18.57 -6.02
CA ASP A 189 19.98 17.21 -5.92
C ASP A 189 20.07 16.63 -4.50
N GLU A 190 20.97 17.14 -3.63
CA GLU A 190 21.08 16.72 -2.23
C GLU A 190 19.89 17.22 -1.40
N VAL A 191 19.48 18.47 -1.63
CA VAL A 191 18.30 19.07 -0.96
C VAL A 191 17.00 18.40 -1.43
N LYS A 192 16.87 18.05 -2.70
CA LYS A 192 15.70 17.30 -3.20
C LYS A 192 15.58 15.92 -2.56
N GLU A 193 16.69 15.19 -2.48
CA GLU A 193 16.68 13.83 -1.94
C GLU A 193 16.43 13.84 -0.42
N SER A 194 17.01 14.79 0.32
CA SER A 194 16.77 14.93 1.76
C SER A 194 15.31 15.27 2.08
N THR A 195 14.70 16.23 1.38
CA THR A 195 13.28 16.59 1.57
C THR A 195 12.37 15.43 1.22
N LYS A 196 12.66 14.68 0.16
CA LYS A 196 11.92 13.46 -0.20
C LYS A 196 12.01 12.39 0.88
N ARG A 197 13.20 12.17 1.47
CA ARG A 197 13.39 11.21 2.56
C ARG A 197 12.61 11.58 3.81
N GLN A 198 12.71 12.83 4.27
CA GLN A 198 11.95 13.32 5.43
C GLN A 198 10.45 13.13 5.24
N PHE A 199 9.98 13.36 4.03
CA PHE A 199 8.57 13.23 3.70
C PHE A 199 8.11 11.77 3.69
N GLU A 200 8.92 10.89 3.11
CA GLU A 200 8.67 9.45 3.14
C GLU A 200 8.70 8.91 4.58
N GLU A 201 9.61 9.38 5.43
CA GLU A 201 9.66 9.05 6.85
C GLU A 201 8.39 9.46 7.60
N ARG A 202 7.87 10.67 7.36
CA ARG A 202 6.61 11.13 7.98
C ARG A 202 5.39 10.35 7.51
N ARG A 203 5.34 9.96 6.24
CA ARG A 203 4.30 9.05 5.75
C ARG A 203 4.35 7.72 6.49
N LEU A 204 5.55 7.16 6.60
CA LEU A 204 5.78 5.90 7.31
C LEU A 204 5.52 6.05 8.82
N ALA A 205 5.69 7.23 9.43
CA ALA A 205 5.33 7.45 10.83
C ALA A 205 3.85 7.15 11.13
N LEU A 206 3.00 7.29 10.12
CA LEU A 206 1.57 6.99 10.20
C LEU A 206 1.25 5.53 9.86
N THR A 207 2.21 4.80 9.29
CA THR A 207 2.09 3.41 8.83
C THR A 207 3.31 2.59 9.24
N SER A 208 3.16 1.68 10.20
CA SER A 208 4.32 0.98 10.76
C SER A 208 5.18 0.18 9.75
N LEU A 209 4.73 -0.08 8.51
CA LEU A 209 5.49 -0.84 7.50
C LEU A 209 6.19 0.01 6.44
N ARG A 210 7.51 -0.12 6.33
CA ARG A 210 8.29 0.34 5.17
C ARG A 210 8.32 -0.72 4.07
N GLY A 211 7.53 -0.57 3.01
CA GLY A 211 7.69 -1.40 1.81
C GLY A 211 9.08 -1.23 1.21
N HIS A 212 9.95 -2.26 1.28
CA HIS A 212 11.25 -2.23 0.61
C HIS A 212 11.07 -2.45 -0.89
N ARG A 213 10.58 -1.44 -1.60
CA ARG A 213 10.80 -1.31 -3.05
C ARG A 213 11.14 0.13 -3.37
N ARG A 214 12.45 0.40 -3.48
CA ARG A 214 12.95 1.58 -4.18
C ARG A 214 12.51 1.48 -5.64
N LYS A 215 11.29 1.92 -5.96
CA LYS A 215 10.93 2.24 -7.34
C LYS A 215 11.52 3.61 -7.63
N ALA A 216 12.83 3.65 -7.84
CA ALA A 216 13.40 4.71 -8.65
C ALA A 216 12.80 4.54 -10.05
N THR A 217 11.94 5.46 -10.47
CA THR A 217 11.47 5.53 -11.85
C THR A 217 12.66 5.96 -12.70
N VAL A 218 13.51 5.00 -13.06
CA VAL A 218 14.55 5.24 -14.05
C VAL A 218 13.84 5.47 -15.37
N GLY A 219 14.07 6.64 -15.99
CA GLY A 219 13.57 6.94 -17.33
C GLY A 219 14.08 5.87 -18.30
N SER A 220 13.24 4.91 -18.65
CA SER A 220 13.60 3.86 -19.58
C SER A 220 13.21 4.30 -20.97
N VAL A 221 14.17 4.86 -21.71
CA VAL A 221 14.06 4.92 -23.17
C VAL A 221 14.26 3.49 -23.68
N ARG A 222 13.17 2.73 -23.75
CA ARG A 222 13.14 1.42 -24.41
C ARG A 222 13.00 1.60 -25.90
N THR A 223 14.04 2.09 -26.57
CA THR A 223 14.20 1.76 -27.99
C THR A 223 14.73 0.33 -28.04
N GLY A 224 13.83 -0.65 -28.11
CA GLY A 224 14.20 -2.02 -28.46
C GLY A 224 14.92 -2.02 -29.81
N SER A 225 15.89 -2.91 -29.99
CA SER A 225 16.79 -2.98 -31.15
C SER A 225 16.11 -3.34 -32.50
N ALA A 226 14.82 -3.05 -32.66
CA ALA A 226 14.01 -3.35 -33.84
C ALA A 226 13.38 -2.09 -34.48
N VAL A 227 14.07 -0.96 -34.45
CA VAL A 227 13.78 0.17 -35.34
C VAL A 227 15.02 0.44 -36.20
N LYS A 228 15.38 -0.53 -37.04
CA LYS A 228 16.20 -0.28 -38.22
C LYS A 228 15.30 -0.38 -39.45
N SER A 229 15.29 0.74 -40.18
CA SER A 229 14.73 0.93 -41.52
C SER A 229 13.25 0.60 -41.72
N TYR A 230 12.39 1.58 -41.44
CA TYR A 230 11.34 1.92 -42.39
C TYR A 230 11.34 3.44 -42.52
N ALA A 231 11.80 3.94 -43.67
CA ALA A 231 11.49 5.31 -44.05
C ALA A 231 9.97 5.39 -44.20
N PRO A 232 9.25 6.27 -43.48
CA PRO A 232 7.82 6.42 -43.71
C PRO A 232 7.65 7.03 -45.11
N GLY A 233 7.21 6.20 -46.06
CA GLY A 233 6.70 6.69 -47.33
C GLY A 233 5.57 7.67 -47.06
N THR A 234 5.64 8.86 -47.65
CA THR A 234 4.55 9.84 -47.56
C THR A 234 3.33 9.27 -48.26
N VAL A 235 2.28 8.97 -47.48
CA VAL A 235 0.98 8.59 -48.03
C VAL A 235 0.35 9.87 -48.58
N GLN A 236 0.28 10.00 -49.90
CA GLN A 236 -0.48 11.06 -50.57
C GLN A 236 -1.97 10.83 -50.28
N THR A 237 -2.52 11.59 -49.36
CA THR A 237 -3.98 11.62 -49.13
C THR A 237 -4.61 12.41 -50.26
N GLY A 238 -5.13 11.70 -51.26
CA GLY A 238 -5.95 12.31 -52.30
C GLY A 238 -7.19 12.95 -51.65
N ALA A 239 -7.33 14.27 -51.81
CA ALA A 239 -8.49 15.01 -51.35
C ALA A 239 -9.75 14.53 -52.09
N SER A 240 -10.48 13.61 -51.48
CA SER A 240 -11.86 13.32 -51.87
C SER A 240 -12.72 14.34 -51.14
N SER A 241 -13.21 15.35 -51.87
CA SER A 241 -14.18 16.29 -51.34
C SER A 241 -15.51 15.57 -51.10
N SER A 242 -15.73 15.10 -49.87
CA SER A 242 -17.07 14.71 -49.45
C SER A 242 -17.90 15.96 -49.18
N LYS A 243 -18.79 16.29 -50.11
CA LYS A 243 -19.95 17.15 -49.84
C LYS A 243 -20.93 16.37 -48.97
N GLN A 244 -20.67 16.34 -47.67
CA GLN A 244 -21.71 16.07 -46.69
C GLN A 244 -21.61 17.15 -45.61
N GLU A 245 -22.64 18.00 -45.57
CA GLU A 245 -22.85 18.95 -44.48
C GLU A 245 -23.18 18.17 -43.21
N ASN A 246 -22.16 17.71 -42.50
CA ASN A 246 -22.31 17.30 -41.12
C ASN A 246 -22.32 18.56 -40.25
N THR A 247 -23.37 18.73 -39.46
CA THR A 247 -23.47 19.75 -38.40
C THR A 247 -22.20 19.75 -37.56
N ARG A 248 -21.40 20.81 -37.70
CA ARG A 248 -20.14 21.01 -36.97
C ARG A 248 -20.49 21.40 -35.53
N VAL A 249 -20.29 20.49 -34.58
CA VAL A 249 -20.37 20.81 -33.16
C VAL A 249 -19.24 21.78 -32.81
N GLN A 250 -19.54 22.89 -32.15
CA GLN A 250 -18.53 23.82 -31.66
C GLN A 250 -17.75 23.14 -30.53
N VAL A 251 -16.44 23.00 -30.70
CA VAL A 251 -15.54 22.57 -29.63
C VAL A 251 -15.48 23.73 -28.63
N PHE A 252 -15.80 23.44 -27.36
CA PHE A 252 -15.78 24.42 -26.29
C PHE A 252 -14.37 25.04 -26.17
N GLN A 253 -14.28 26.36 -26.31
CA GLN A 253 -13.04 27.11 -26.30
C GLN A 253 -12.93 27.85 -24.97
N ASP A 254 -12.09 27.33 -24.08
CA ASP A 254 -11.94 27.77 -22.68
C ASP A 254 -11.03 29.02 -22.53
N GLU A 255 -10.50 29.56 -23.63
CA GLU A 255 -9.47 30.61 -23.60
C GLU A 255 -9.96 31.97 -23.04
N ASN A 256 -11.26 32.17 -22.81
CA ASN A 256 -11.82 33.43 -22.32
C ASN A 256 -12.62 33.29 -21.00
N ILE A 257 -12.40 32.21 -20.25
CA ILE A 257 -13.00 32.06 -18.93
C ILE A 257 -12.32 33.02 -17.93
N ASN A 258 -13.14 33.82 -17.28
CA ASN A 258 -12.74 34.79 -16.26
C ASN A 258 -12.00 34.04 -15.13
N PRO A 259 -10.80 34.45 -14.67
CA PRO A 259 -10.06 33.72 -13.62
C PRO A 259 -10.82 33.61 -12.27
N ASN A 260 -11.93 34.35 -12.12
CA ASN A 260 -12.82 34.31 -10.96
C ASN A 260 -14.15 33.58 -11.19
N SER A 261 -14.46 33.06 -12.39
CA SER A 261 -15.62 32.19 -12.55
C SER A 261 -15.29 30.83 -11.97
N GLN A 262 -15.98 30.47 -10.87
CA GLN A 262 -15.94 29.13 -10.33
C GLN A 262 -16.40 28.15 -11.40
N LEU A 263 -15.47 27.38 -11.95
CA LEU A 263 -15.77 26.17 -12.68
C LEU A 263 -16.40 25.19 -11.67
N THR A 264 -17.73 25.20 -11.55
CA THR A 264 -18.44 24.01 -11.12
C THR A 264 -18.25 23.00 -12.24
N ALA A 265 -17.18 22.21 -12.15
CA ALA A 265 -17.18 20.92 -12.83
C ALA A 265 -18.45 20.23 -12.32
N THR A 266 -19.45 20.11 -13.18
CA THR A 266 -20.58 19.21 -12.96
C THR A 266 -19.93 17.86 -12.77
N VAL A 267 -19.78 17.45 -11.51
CA VAL A 267 -19.59 16.06 -11.14
C VAL A 267 -20.68 15.35 -11.91
N ALA A 268 -20.30 14.48 -12.83
CA ALA A 268 -21.27 13.66 -13.52
C ALA A 268 -22.04 12.91 -12.44
N GLU A 269 -23.26 13.35 -12.16
CA GLU A 269 -24.28 12.53 -11.53
C GLU A 269 -24.57 11.41 -12.52
N GLN A 270 -23.71 10.40 -12.51
CA GLN A 270 -24.14 9.08 -12.93
C GLN A 270 -25.12 8.63 -11.84
N GLU A 271 -26.40 8.76 -12.14
CA GLU A 271 -27.45 7.91 -11.57
C GLU A 271 -27.07 6.46 -11.88
N SER A 272 -26.16 5.88 -11.09
CA SER A 272 -25.96 4.44 -11.05
C SER A 272 -27.05 3.89 -10.14
N ALA A 273 -28.11 3.41 -10.78
CA ALA A 273 -29.10 2.54 -10.19
C ALA A 273 -28.45 1.56 -9.21
N SER A 274 -29.00 1.50 -8.00
CA SER A 274 -28.81 0.50 -6.94
C SER A 274 -28.07 -0.79 -7.37
N GLU A 275 -26.75 -0.73 -7.47
CA GLU A 275 -25.92 -1.93 -7.45
C GLU A 275 -25.51 -2.16 -6.00
N VAL A 276 -25.85 -3.35 -5.50
CA VAL A 276 -25.41 -3.99 -4.25
C VAL A 276 -24.08 -3.40 -3.75
N PRO A 277 -23.92 -3.05 -2.46
CA PRO A 277 -22.67 -2.49 -1.96
C PRO A 277 -21.54 -3.47 -2.31
N LYS A 278 -20.76 -3.13 -3.34
CA LYS A 278 -19.54 -3.85 -3.68
C LYS A 278 -18.67 -3.68 -2.45
N SER A 279 -18.37 -4.79 -1.77
CA SER A 279 -17.48 -4.75 -0.62
C SER A 279 -16.21 -4.00 -1.02
N VAL A 280 -16.01 -2.83 -0.41
CA VAL A 280 -14.90 -1.91 -0.71
C VAL A 280 -13.59 -2.61 -0.40
N VAL A 281 -13.55 -3.31 0.72
CA VAL A 281 -12.40 -4.09 1.16
C VAL A 281 -12.10 -5.22 0.20
N ARG A 282 -13.11 -5.96 -0.26
CA ARG A 282 -12.92 -7.05 -1.23
C ARG A 282 -12.49 -6.53 -2.60
N SER A 283 -13.06 -5.41 -3.06
CA SER A 283 -12.61 -4.72 -4.27
C SER A 283 -11.12 -4.36 -4.18
N ILE A 284 -10.68 -3.76 -3.07
CA ILE A 284 -9.27 -3.44 -2.85
C ILE A 284 -8.43 -4.73 -2.79
N ILE A 285 -8.84 -5.75 -2.04
CA ILE A 285 -8.09 -7.02 -1.90
C ILE A 285 -7.95 -7.75 -3.25
N ASP A 286 -9.01 -7.81 -4.05
CA ASP A 286 -8.98 -8.49 -5.34
C ASP A 286 -8.12 -7.72 -6.35
N ALA A 287 -8.13 -6.39 -6.31
CA ALA A 287 -7.18 -5.55 -7.05
C ALA A 287 -5.71 -5.79 -6.61
N ALA A 288 -5.46 -6.08 -5.32
CA ALA A 288 -4.11 -6.43 -4.82
C ALA A 288 -3.53 -7.65 -5.54
N ARG A 289 -4.39 -8.63 -5.81
CA ARG A 289 -3.99 -9.95 -6.29
C ARG A 289 -3.46 -9.91 -7.71
N ASN A 290 -3.77 -8.88 -8.51
CA ASN A 290 -3.18 -8.57 -9.82
C ASN A 290 -2.80 -9.81 -10.63
N GLN A 291 -3.73 -10.80 -10.71
CA GLN A 291 -3.44 -12.14 -11.22
C GLN A 291 -2.99 -12.12 -12.69
N GLU A 292 -3.37 -11.09 -13.45
CA GLU A 292 -2.97 -10.90 -14.85
C GLU A 292 -1.56 -10.28 -14.99
N ASN A 293 -1.11 -9.50 -14.01
CA ASN A 293 0.17 -8.79 -14.03
C ASN A 293 1.29 -9.54 -13.30
N LEU A 294 0.97 -10.67 -12.67
CA LEU A 294 1.91 -11.52 -11.94
C LEU A 294 1.99 -12.89 -12.62
N LYS A 295 3.14 -13.18 -13.22
CA LYS A 295 3.46 -14.56 -13.64
C LYS A 295 4.09 -15.27 -12.47
N GLU A 296 3.42 -16.29 -11.93
CA GLU A 296 4.03 -17.14 -10.90
C GLU A 296 5.34 -17.75 -11.45
N PRO A 297 6.40 -17.86 -10.61
CA PRO A 297 7.65 -18.44 -11.05
C PRO A 297 7.43 -19.88 -11.58
N GLY A 298 7.96 -20.16 -12.76
CA GLY A 298 8.01 -21.50 -13.32
C GLY A 298 8.81 -22.47 -12.43
N PRO A 299 8.73 -23.79 -12.69
CA PRO A 299 9.13 -24.83 -11.75
C PRO A 299 10.54 -24.61 -11.20
N TRP A 300 10.61 -24.16 -9.95
CA TRP A 300 11.79 -24.29 -9.13
C TRP A 300 11.72 -25.71 -8.57
N ASN A 301 12.35 -26.67 -9.24
CA ASN A 301 12.38 -28.06 -8.77
C ASN A 301 13.05 -28.12 -7.39
N LYS A 302 12.27 -27.99 -6.32
CA LYS A 302 12.66 -28.38 -4.97
C LYS A 302 12.66 -29.91 -4.96
N ALA A 303 13.82 -30.51 -5.22
CA ALA A 303 14.04 -31.91 -4.94
C ALA A 303 13.97 -32.09 -3.40
N HIS A 304 12.80 -32.42 -2.88
CA HIS A 304 12.68 -32.92 -1.51
C HIS A 304 13.33 -34.31 -1.46
N ASP A 305 14.38 -34.40 -0.64
CA ASP A 305 15.05 -35.57 -0.07
C ASP A 305 14.69 -36.94 -0.64
N LYS A 306 15.66 -37.54 -1.36
CA LYS A 306 15.74 -38.99 -1.48
C LYS A 306 15.91 -39.57 -0.08
N LYS A 307 14.88 -40.25 0.43
CA LYS A 307 15.00 -41.20 1.55
C LYS A 307 16.21 -42.10 1.31
N ILE A 308 17.27 -41.92 2.09
CA ILE A 308 18.29 -42.94 2.27
C ILE A 308 17.60 -44.10 2.96
N LEU A 309 17.30 -45.17 2.21
CA LEU A 309 16.92 -46.45 2.80
C LEU A 309 18.07 -46.87 3.73
N LYS A 310 17.78 -46.92 5.03
CA LYS A 310 18.61 -47.66 5.98
C LYS A 310 18.53 -49.14 5.61
N SER A 311 19.65 -49.67 5.14
CA SER A 311 19.90 -51.11 5.16
C SER A 311 20.02 -51.55 6.62
N GLN A 312 18.94 -52.07 7.20
CA GLN A 312 19.01 -52.86 8.42
C GLN A 312 18.95 -54.34 8.05
N ASP A 313 20.13 -54.91 8.05
CA ASP A 313 20.43 -56.32 8.20
C ASP A 313 19.77 -56.87 9.47
N HIS A 314 18.85 -57.84 9.34
CA HIS A 314 18.40 -58.70 10.45
C HIS A 314 18.15 -60.12 9.92
N GLY A 315 19.18 -60.94 10.15
CA GLY A 315 19.24 -62.40 10.25
C GLY A 315 17.95 -63.21 10.13
N ILE A 316 17.97 -64.13 9.17
CA ILE A 316 17.16 -65.34 9.17
C ILE A 316 18.10 -66.52 9.48
N LYS A 317 18.09 -67.02 10.72
CA LYS A 317 18.60 -68.36 11.06
C LYS A 317 17.41 -69.31 11.25
N HIS A 318 17.29 -70.18 10.25
CA HIS A 318 16.79 -71.56 10.20
C HIS A 318 16.00 -72.19 11.36
N MET A 319 14.87 -72.79 10.98
CA MET A 319 14.39 -74.13 11.37
C MET A 319 13.48 -74.57 10.20
N ILE A 320 13.62 -75.71 9.52
CA ILE A 320 13.41 -77.10 9.97
C ILE A 320 14.06 -78.05 8.94
N ARG A 321 15.03 -78.87 9.34
CA ARG A 321 14.96 -80.35 9.46
C ARG A 321 16.37 -80.92 9.63
#